data_AF-A0A386HSS2-F1
#
_entry.id   AF-A0A386HSS2-F1
#
_cell.length_a   1.000
_cell.length_b   1.000
_cell.length_c   1.000
_cell.angle_alpha   90.00
_cell.angle_beta   90.00
_cell.angle_gamma   90.00
#
_symmetry.space_group_name_H-M   'P 1'
#
loop_
_entity.id
_entity.type
_entity.pdbx_description
1 polymer ?
#
loop_
_entity_poly.entity_id
_entity_poly.type
_entity_poly.pdbx_seq_one_letter_code
_entity_poly.pdbx_strand_id
1 'polypeptide(L)'
;MKLAPTQRAAIAYVEKYSKKRQGDALSIIQSVCRMSNISSEILTSAMDNIKKYARIALHFHPDRFTGENITVAESLLIDGIYKNQFQTQISNGHLEPVKGGFRHTWENNIFGSSFETADINLSERPKYGALDLMHWADGPSPRFGSCYFLLNPLCSRRSTFTYMDSHKNPRERGTLKHFDDIFAAMFAECFERNFALGRKDLTPSKLFNYLAYNFALPSDPPSLSAISHNLDFYIEAQLQGTVNLEKDADILVADSSFKMTQTGVVMNQLCKKYKIKMYWHPGFKLNITDIPSDFRGSSMPSLGSRISGSGQITAHRIGAAAADLKSHPQAWKDRGSYQECLQELKLLWHVLVKFGNSVSS
;
A
#
# COMPACT_ATOMS: atom_id res chain seq x y z
N MET A 1 19.74 7.88 7.13
CA MET A 1 19.54 6.92 8.25
C MET A 1 20.49 5.75 8.08
N LYS A 2 21.10 5.23 9.14
CA LYS A 2 22.00 4.07 9.09
C LYS A 2 21.18 2.78 9.14
N LEU A 3 21.25 1.95 8.10
CA LEU A 3 20.60 0.63 8.06
C LEU A 3 21.35 -0.37 8.94
N ALA A 4 20.66 -1.39 9.44
CA ALA A 4 21.29 -2.54 10.09
C ALA A 4 22.06 -3.42 9.07
N PRO A 5 23.02 -4.25 9.50
CA PRO A 5 23.70 -5.20 8.62
C PRO A 5 22.74 -6.14 7.88
N THR A 6 21.74 -6.69 8.56
CA THR A 6 20.66 -7.54 8.02
C THR A 6 19.91 -6.86 6.87
N GLN A 7 19.53 -5.60 7.08
CA GLN A 7 18.84 -4.76 6.09
C GLN A 7 19.70 -4.46 4.87
N ARG A 8 20.99 -4.18 5.05
CA ARG A 8 21.92 -4.00 3.92
C ARG A 8 22.10 -5.30 3.14
N ALA A 9 22.20 -6.43 3.82
CA ALA A 9 22.29 -7.75 3.19
C ALA A 9 21.05 -8.06 2.35
N ALA A 10 19.86 -7.77 2.88
CA ALA A 10 18.59 -7.94 2.17
C ALA A 10 18.54 -7.12 0.86
N ILE A 11 18.94 -5.84 0.91
CA ILE A 11 19.02 -4.98 -0.29
C ILE A 11 20.05 -5.56 -1.28
N ALA A 12 21.25 -5.89 -0.82
CA ALA A 12 22.32 -6.42 -1.67
C ALA A 12 21.93 -7.74 -2.34
N TYR A 13 21.16 -8.60 -1.65
CA TYR A 13 20.63 -9.83 -2.21
C TYR A 13 19.69 -9.54 -3.38
N VAL A 14 18.73 -8.62 -3.21
CA VAL A 14 17.80 -8.22 -4.28
C VAL A 14 18.56 -7.55 -5.43
N GLU A 15 19.56 -6.72 -5.17
CA GLU A 15 20.40 -6.12 -6.23
C GLU A 15 21.13 -7.18 -7.04
N LYS A 16 21.74 -8.17 -6.37
CA LYS A 16 22.42 -9.29 -7.03
C LYS A 16 21.46 -10.12 -7.88
N TYR A 17 20.25 -10.37 -7.38
CA TYR A 17 19.19 -11.05 -8.12
C TYR A 17 18.81 -10.27 -9.39
N SER A 18 18.49 -8.99 -9.23
CA SER A 18 18.00 -8.13 -10.30
C SER A 18 19.05 -7.89 -11.39
N LYS A 19 20.33 -7.75 -10.99
CA LYS A 19 21.45 -7.58 -11.93
C LYS A 19 21.60 -8.76 -12.89
N LYS A 20 21.34 -10.00 -12.44
CA LYS A 20 21.37 -11.19 -13.32
C LYS A 20 20.30 -11.16 -14.40
N ARG A 21 19.22 -10.42 -14.17
CA ARG A 21 18.05 -10.33 -15.06
C ARG A 21 18.05 -9.08 -15.94
N GLN A 22 19.03 -8.20 -15.76
CA GLN A 22 19.07 -6.90 -16.41
C GLN A 22 19.03 -7.00 -17.95
N GLY A 23 19.72 -8.00 -18.53
CA GLY A 23 19.70 -8.21 -19.99
C GLY A 23 18.29 -8.49 -20.54
N ASP A 24 17.56 -9.43 -19.93
CA ASP A 24 16.18 -9.75 -20.29
C ASP A 24 15.28 -8.51 -20.17
N ALA A 25 15.40 -7.79 -19.05
CA ALA A 25 14.59 -6.61 -18.78
C ALA A 25 14.83 -5.50 -19.81
N LEU A 26 16.10 -5.19 -20.13
CA LEU A 26 16.44 -4.19 -21.14
C LEU A 26 15.94 -4.57 -22.53
N SER A 27 15.96 -5.85 -22.89
CA SER A 27 15.41 -6.34 -24.16
C SER A 27 13.91 -6.08 -24.27
N ILE A 28 13.15 -6.36 -23.19
CA ILE A 28 11.71 -6.08 -23.11
C ILE A 28 11.45 -4.58 -23.26
N ILE A 29 12.17 -3.74 -22.49
CA ILE A 29 12.01 -2.28 -22.52
C ILE A 29 12.27 -1.75 -23.94
N GLN A 30 13.36 -2.18 -24.58
CA GLN A 30 13.72 -1.78 -25.94
C GLN A 30 12.66 -2.20 -26.96
N SER A 31 12.12 -3.42 -26.84
CA SER A 31 11.06 -3.93 -27.71
C SER A 31 9.79 -3.07 -27.60
N VAL A 32 9.32 -2.81 -26.37
CA VAL A 32 8.15 -1.95 -26.12
C VAL A 32 8.37 -0.55 -26.68
N CYS A 33 9.54 0.06 -26.44
CA CYS A 33 9.85 1.39 -26.94
C CYS A 33 9.84 1.45 -28.46
N ARG A 34 10.50 0.48 -29.12
CA ARG A 34 10.54 0.40 -30.59
C ARG A 34 9.15 0.22 -31.19
N MET A 35 8.35 -0.71 -30.66
CA MET A 35 7.01 -1.00 -31.17
C MET A 35 6.01 0.13 -30.89
N SER A 36 6.27 0.96 -29.89
CA SER A 36 5.39 2.07 -29.49
C SER A 36 5.92 3.45 -29.88
N ASN A 37 6.98 3.50 -30.69
CA ASN A 37 7.65 4.73 -31.13
C ASN A 37 8.03 5.67 -29.97
N ILE A 38 8.60 5.12 -28.89
CA ILE A 38 9.11 5.88 -27.74
C ILE A 38 10.59 6.17 -27.96
N SER A 39 10.97 7.44 -27.90
CA SER A 39 12.36 7.86 -28.07
C SER A 39 13.22 7.55 -26.84
N SER A 40 14.54 7.49 -27.04
CA SER A 40 15.52 7.33 -25.95
C SER A 40 15.38 8.42 -24.89
N GLU A 41 15.10 9.66 -25.30
CA GLU A 41 15.03 10.81 -24.40
C GLU A 41 13.82 10.71 -23.47
N ILE A 42 12.66 10.28 -23.99
CA ILE A 42 11.45 10.07 -23.19
C ILE A 42 11.66 8.92 -22.22
N LEU A 43 12.25 7.80 -22.68
CA LEU A 43 12.56 6.65 -21.83
C LEU A 43 13.49 7.05 -20.67
N THR A 44 14.61 7.70 -20.97
CA THR A 44 15.57 8.14 -19.95
C THR A 44 14.91 9.10 -18.96
N SER A 45 14.16 10.09 -19.45
CA SER A 45 13.45 11.06 -18.60
C SER A 45 12.45 10.37 -17.66
N ALA A 46 11.65 9.44 -18.18
CA ALA A 46 10.68 8.68 -17.39
C ALA A 46 11.36 7.85 -16.29
N MET A 47 12.44 7.12 -16.62
CA MET A 47 13.18 6.31 -15.66
C MET A 47 13.87 7.16 -14.59
N ASP A 48 14.48 8.28 -14.98
CA ASP A 48 15.19 9.19 -14.08
C ASP A 48 14.22 9.90 -13.13
N ASN A 49 13.06 10.34 -13.62
CA ASN A 49 12.03 10.93 -12.78
C ASN A 49 11.55 9.95 -11.70
N ILE A 50 11.30 8.68 -12.05
CA ILE A 50 10.94 7.65 -11.06
C ILE A 50 12.04 7.48 -10.01
N LYS A 51 13.30 7.32 -10.44
CA LYS A 51 14.44 7.15 -9.51
C LYS A 51 14.63 8.36 -8.58
N LYS A 52 14.28 9.56 -9.04
CA LYS A 52 14.49 10.80 -8.30
C LYS A 52 13.33 11.18 -7.39
N TYR A 53 12.10 11.02 -7.87
CA TYR A 53 10.91 11.61 -7.25
C TYR A 53 9.93 10.59 -6.68
N ALA A 54 10.02 9.30 -7.02
CA ALA A 54 9.02 8.33 -6.57
C ALA A 54 9.01 8.16 -5.05
N ARG A 55 7.80 8.18 -4.51
CA ARG A 55 7.50 8.14 -3.08
C ARG A 55 6.80 6.83 -2.74
N ILE A 56 6.93 6.40 -1.50
CA ILE A 56 6.25 5.22 -0.99
C ILE A 56 5.05 5.65 -0.17
N ALA A 57 3.89 5.08 -0.46
CA ALA A 57 2.70 5.18 0.37
C ALA A 57 2.65 3.99 1.35
N LEU A 58 2.47 4.28 2.64
CA LEU A 58 2.21 3.28 3.68
C LEU A 58 0.73 3.32 4.05
N HIS A 59 -0.06 2.37 3.52
CA HIS A 59 -1.48 2.26 3.79
C HIS A 59 -1.77 1.60 5.15
N PHE A 60 -2.74 2.15 5.88
CA PHE A 60 -3.21 1.63 7.15
C PHE A 60 -4.69 1.98 7.41
N HIS A 61 -5.28 1.29 8.39
CA HIS A 61 -6.59 1.65 8.94
C HIS A 61 -6.36 2.29 10.32
N PRO A 62 -6.69 3.58 10.50
CA PRO A 62 -6.31 4.35 11.69
C PRO A 62 -7.04 3.90 12.97
N ASP A 63 -8.20 3.29 12.82
CA ASP A 63 -9.14 2.89 13.87
C ASP A 63 -9.06 1.41 14.26
N ARG A 64 -8.18 0.64 13.62
CA ARG A 64 -7.91 -0.75 14.05
C ARG A 64 -7.18 -0.74 15.37
N PHE A 65 -7.54 -1.65 16.26
CA PHE A 65 -6.83 -1.83 17.52
C PHE A 65 -5.56 -2.65 17.33
N THR A 66 -4.48 -2.22 17.98
CA THR A 66 -3.24 -2.99 18.11
C THR A 66 -3.36 -4.07 19.19
N GLY A 67 -2.31 -4.88 19.35
CA GLY A 67 -2.18 -5.81 20.48
C GLY A 67 -2.23 -5.13 21.86
N GLU A 68 -1.87 -3.84 21.94
CA GLU A 68 -1.85 -3.04 23.19
C GLU A 68 -3.21 -2.40 23.51
N ASN A 69 -4.26 -2.75 22.76
CA ASN A 69 -5.63 -2.25 22.94
C ASN A 69 -5.80 -0.72 22.81
N ILE A 70 -4.89 -0.08 22.09
CA ILE A 70 -5.05 1.27 21.55
C ILE A 70 -5.25 1.19 20.04
N THR A 71 -5.81 2.23 19.43
CA THR A 71 -5.95 2.31 17.98
C THR A 71 -4.60 2.54 17.30
N VAL A 72 -4.50 2.20 16.01
CA VAL A 72 -3.30 2.48 15.19
C VAL A 72 -2.97 3.97 15.20
N ALA A 73 -3.96 4.85 15.07
CA ALA A 73 -3.75 6.30 15.12
C ALA A 73 -3.19 6.76 16.46
N GLU A 74 -3.67 6.22 17.58
CA GLU A 74 -3.14 6.53 18.92
C GLU A 74 -1.71 6.03 19.10
N SER A 75 -1.42 4.79 18.69
CA SER A 75 -0.05 4.24 18.74
C SER A 75 0.92 5.09 17.93
N LEU A 76 0.52 5.50 16.71
CA LEU A 76 1.36 6.36 15.87
C LEU A 76 1.53 7.76 16.49
N LEU A 77 0.50 8.31 17.16
CA LEU A 77 0.59 9.58 17.87
C LEU A 77 1.54 9.52 19.07
N ILE A 78 1.58 8.38 19.77
CA ILE A 78 2.46 8.17 20.93
C ILE A 78 3.90 7.98 20.45
N ASP A 79 4.11 7.00 19.57
CA ASP A 79 5.44 6.48 19.24
C ASP A 79 6.17 7.31 18.18
N GLY A 80 5.44 7.87 17.21
CA GLY A 80 6.03 8.53 16.05
C GLY A 80 6.79 7.57 15.12
N ILE A 81 6.58 6.26 15.26
CA ILE A 81 7.26 5.21 14.48
C ILE A 81 6.22 4.34 13.77
N TYR A 82 6.39 4.14 12.47
CA TYR A 82 5.59 3.14 11.73
C TYR A 82 6.21 1.75 11.90
N LYS A 83 5.49 0.88 12.61
CA LYS A 83 5.92 -0.46 13.02
C LYS A 83 5.45 -1.53 12.01
N ASN A 84 6.19 -2.63 11.87
CA ASN A 84 5.78 -3.77 11.03
C ASN A 84 4.86 -4.75 11.78
N GLN A 85 4.26 -5.71 11.06
CA GLN A 85 3.31 -6.66 11.66
C GLN A 85 3.88 -7.54 12.78
N PHE A 86 5.20 -7.78 12.80
CA PHE A 86 5.85 -8.53 13.88
C PHE A 86 5.91 -7.74 15.18
N GLN A 87 5.86 -6.41 15.10
CA GLN A 87 5.80 -5.52 16.25
C GLN A 87 4.35 -5.21 16.65
N THR A 88 3.46 -5.00 15.68
CA THR A 88 2.09 -4.54 15.95
C THR A 88 1.09 -5.66 16.18
N GLN A 89 1.42 -6.89 15.74
CA GLN A 89 0.52 -8.05 15.77
C GLN A 89 -0.79 -7.83 15.01
N ILE A 90 -0.79 -6.94 14.01
CA ILE A 90 -1.91 -6.68 13.09
C ILE A 90 -1.42 -6.66 11.65
N SER A 91 -2.31 -7.01 10.71
CA SER A 91 -2.02 -7.03 9.27
C SER A 91 -3.29 -6.77 8.47
N ASN A 92 -3.15 -6.00 7.38
CA ASN A 92 -4.20 -5.84 6.36
C ASN A 92 -4.02 -6.85 5.21
N GLY A 93 -3.00 -7.72 5.29
CA GLY A 93 -2.78 -8.85 4.39
C GLY A 93 -3.11 -10.16 5.07
N HIS A 94 -2.17 -11.12 5.03
CA HIS A 94 -2.15 -12.29 5.91
C HIS A 94 -1.39 -11.92 7.19
N LEU A 95 -1.97 -12.22 8.35
CA LEU A 95 -1.32 -12.04 9.65
C LEU A 95 -0.74 -13.38 10.10
N GLU A 96 0.58 -13.51 10.05
CA GLU A 96 1.25 -14.68 10.64
C GLU A 96 2.68 -14.32 11.05
N PRO A 97 2.84 -13.54 12.13
CA PRO A 97 4.14 -13.05 12.59
C PRO A 97 4.91 -14.11 13.39
N VAL A 98 4.74 -15.39 13.08
CA VAL A 98 5.38 -16.51 13.77
C VAL A 98 6.63 -16.94 13.00
N LYS A 99 7.70 -17.27 13.72
CA LYS A 99 8.92 -17.85 13.11
C LYS A 99 8.55 -19.17 12.42
N GLY A 100 8.90 -19.30 11.14
CA GLY A 100 8.50 -20.46 10.32
C GLY A 100 7.12 -20.37 9.67
N GLY A 101 6.33 -19.32 9.94
CA GLY A 101 5.04 -19.06 9.27
C GLY A 101 5.22 -18.61 7.81
N PHE A 102 4.11 -18.49 7.06
CA PHE A 102 4.12 -18.08 5.66
C PHE A 102 4.90 -16.78 5.43
N ARG A 103 4.71 -15.79 6.32
CA ARG A 103 5.40 -14.50 6.23
C ARG A 103 6.91 -14.62 6.33
N HIS A 104 7.38 -15.46 7.25
CA HIS A 104 8.79 -15.74 7.42
C HIS A 104 9.36 -16.37 6.15
N THR A 105 8.71 -17.43 5.65
CA THR A 105 9.15 -18.20 4.49
C THR A 105 9.30 -17.36 3.24
N TRP A 106 8.30 -16.54 2.88
CA TRP A 106 8.42 -15.77 1.66
C TRP A 106 9.35 -14.56 1.80
N GLU A 107 9.45 -13.93 2.99
CA GLU A 107 10.49 -12.90 3.21
C GLU A 107 11.89 -13.50 3.01
N ASN A 108 12.11 -14.76 3.41
CA ASN A 108 13.38 -15.44 3.16
C ASN A 108 13.62 -15.70 1.67
N ASN A 109 12.58 -16.02 0.90
CA ASN A 109 12.68 -16.16 -0.56
C ASN A 109 13.00 -14.84 -1.27
N ILE A 110 12.48 -13.72 -0.79
CA ILE A 110 12.73 -12.39 -1.38
C ILE A 110 14.11 -11.85 -0.97
N PHE A 111 14.50 -12.04 0.31
CA PHE A 111 15.67 -11.39 0.91
C PHE A 111 16.86 -12.32 1.15
N GLY A 112 16.82 -13.56 0.66
CA GLY A 112 17.91 -14.52 0.79
C GLY A 112 18.24 -14.86 2.24
N SER A 113 17.21 -15.11 3.05
CA SER A 113 17.35 -15.43 4.48
C SER A 113 18.06 -14.37 5.33
N SER A 114 18.16 -13.12 4.85
CA SER A 114 18.85 -12.03 5.58
C SER A 114 18.25 -11.71 6.96
N PHE A 115 17.07 -12.26 7.28
CA PHE A 115 16.34 -12.04 8.52
C PHE A 115 16.21 -13.32 9.39
N GLU A 116 16.93 -14.39 9.09
CA GLU A 116 16.86 -15.68 9.83
C GLU A 116 17.82 -15.79 11.03
N THR A 117 18.50 -14.72 11.43
CA THR A 117 19.42 -14.77 12.57
C THR A 117 18.66 -14.99 13.88
N ALA A 118 19.22 -15.80 14.80
CA ALA A 118 18.58 -16.12 16.08
C ALA A 118 18.22 -14.86 16.89
N ASP A 119 19.06 -13.82 16.81
CA ASP A 119 18.94 -12.59 17.60
C ASP A 119 18.43 -11.39 16.78
N ILE A 120 17.66 -11.62 15.71
CA ILE A 120 17.12 -10.49 14.93
C ILE A 120 16.20 -9.61 15.77
N ASN A 121 16.47 -8.31 15.79
CA ASN A 121 15.52 -7.33 16.29
C ASN A 121 14.35 -7.23 15.30
N LEU A 122 13.13 -7.58 15.73
CA LEU A 122 11.94 -7.60 14.86
C LEU A 122 11.64 -6.25 14.19
N SER A 123 12.10 -5.12 14.74
CA SER A 123 11.99 -3.80 14.10
C SER A 123 12.84 -3.66 12.83
N GLU A 124 13.85 -4.52 12.65
CA GLU A 124 14.71 -4.55 11.47
C GLU A 124 14.00 -5.13 10.25
N ARG A 125 12.94 -5.92 10.44
CA ARG A 125 12.15 -6.47 9.33
C ARG A 125 11.48 -5.36 8.51
N PRO A 126 11.26 -5.59 7.20
CA PRO A 126 10.77 -4.56 6.30
C PRO A 126 9.37 -4.08 6.66
N LYS A 127 9.11 -2.80 6.38
CA LYS A 127 7.77 -2.21 6.36
C LYS A 127 7.25 -2.27 4.92
N TYR A 128 5.94 -2.43 4.76
CA TYR A 128 5.35 -2.69 3.44
C TYR A 128 4.46 -1.54 3.03
N GLY A 129 4.65 -1.09 1.80
CA GLY A 129 3.87 -0.05 1.15
C GLY A 129 3.81 -0.28 -0.34
N ALA A 130 3.45 0.77 -1.08
CA ALA A 130 3.49 0.74 -2.54
C ALA A 130 4.06 2.05 -3.10
N LEU A 131 4.71 1.95 -4.26
CA LEU A 131 5.27 3.10 -4.94
C LEU A 131 4.14 3.93 -5.57
N ASP A 132 4.06 5.21 -5.24
CA ASP A 132 3.04 6.11 -5.75
C ASP A 132 3.52 6.77 -7.05
N LEU A 133 3.10 6.19 -8.19
CA LEU A 133 3.43 6.70 -9.52
C LEU A 133 2.24 7.39 -10.21
N MET A 134 1.01 7.08 -9.80
CA MET A 134 -0.21 7.55 -10.47
C MET A 134 -0.92 8.69 -9.74
N HIS A 135 -0.52 9.01 -8.50
CA HIS A 135 -1.05 10.13 -7.71
C HIS A 135 -2.57 10.07 -7.51
N TRP A 136 -3.12 8.86 -7.38
CA TRP A 136 -4.54 8.66 -7.07
C TRP A 136 -4.87 9.17 -5.67
N ALA A 137 -6.10 9.68 -5.50
CA ALA A 137 -6.60 10.18 -4.23
C ALA A 137 -6.59 9.13 -3.12
N ASP A 138 -6.87 7.88 -3.49
CA ASP A 138 -6.89 6.71 -2.62
C ASP A 138 -5.52 6.00 -2.56
N GLY A 139 -4.45 6.62 -3.08
CA GLY A 139 -3.09 6.09 -3.06
C GLY A 139 -2.87 4.88 -3.99
N PRO A 140 -1.64 4.34 -4.02
CA PRO A 140 -1.28 3.26 -4.94
C PRO A 140 -1.81 1.88 -4.54
N SER A 141 -2.19 1.66 -3.28
CA SER A 141 -2.66 0.35 -2.80
C SER A 141 -3.77 0.42 -1.73
N PRO A 142 -4.92 1.04 -2.05
CA PRO A 142 -6.01 1.30 -1.10
C PRO A 142 -6.59 0.04 -0.45
N ARG A 143 -6.45 -1.14 -1.08
CA ARG A 143 -6.88 -2.41 -0.47
C ARG A 143 -6.26 -2.67 0.90
N PHE A 144 -5.12 -2.06 1.23
CA PHE A 144 -4.44 -2.25 2.52
C PHE A 144 -4.73 -1.16 3.55
N GLY A 145 -5.57 -0.17 3.25
CA GLY A 145 -5.87 0.86 4.23
C GLY A 145 -6.63 2.03 3.67
N SER A 146 -7.56 2.54 4.47
CA SER A 146 -8.35 3.73 4.17
C SER A 146 -7.55 5.03 4.27
N CYS A 147 -6.41 5.02 4.97
CA CYS A 147 -5.51 6.16 5.09
C CYS A 147 -4.10 5.75 4.68
N TYR A 148 -3.26 6.71 4.31
CA TYR A 148 -1.85 6.44 4.02
C TYR A 148 -0.93 7.61 4.36
N PHE A 149 0.29 7.28 4.78
CA PHE A 149 1.39 8.24 4.76
C PHE A 149 2.07 8.22 3.41
N LEU A 150 2.37 9.39 2.85
CA LEU A 150 3.27 9.51 1.71
C LEU A 150 4.65 9.94 2.22
N LEU A 151 5.61 9.04 2.09
CA LEU A 151 6.96 9.24 2.61
C LEU A 151 7.79 10.13 1.68
N ASN A 152 8.83 10.76 2.20
CA ASN A 152 9.78 11.48 1.37
C ASN A 152 10.51 10.52 0.39
N PRO A 153 11.02 11.01 -0.75
CA PRO A 153 11.67 10.17 -1.75
C PRO A 153 12.94 9.45 -1.26
N LEU A 154 13.57 9.88 -0.16
CA LEU A 154 14.76 9.20 0.38
C LEU A 154 14.43 7.81 0.92
N CYS A 155 13.18 7.57 1.34
CA CYS A 155 12.71 6.25 1.76
C CYS A 155 12.76 5.23 0.60
N SER A 156 12.47 5.66 -0.62
CA SER A 156 12.54 4.80 -1.81
C SER A 156 13.96 4.29 -2.08
N ARG A 157 15.00 5.05 -1.72
CA ARG A 157 16.41 4.67 -1.93
C ARG A 157 16.89 3.53 -1.03
N ARG A 158 16.19 3.27 0.07
CA ARG A 158 16.47 2.18 1.02
C ARG A 158 15.42 1.07 0.95
N SER A 159 14.73 0.95 -0.19
CA SER A 159 13.67 -0.02 -0.40
C SER A 159 14.02 -0.99 -1.51
N THR A 160 13.46 -2.18 -1.41
CA THR A 160 13.33 -3.12 -2.52
C THR A 160 11.90 -3.04 -3.06
N PHE A 161 11.69 -3.55 -4.26
CA PHE A 161 10.41 -3.49 -4.94
C PHE A 161 10.10 -4.81 -5.62
N THR A 162 8.82 -5.12 -5.72
CA THR A 162 8.28 -6.19 -6.56
C THR A 162 7.17 -5.63 -7.43
N TYR A 163 7.03 -6.13 -8.66
CA TYR A 163 5.84 -5.87 -9.45
C TYR A 163 4.73 -6.76 -8.90
N MET A 164 3.69 -6.15 -8.31
CA MET A 164 2.65 -6.82 -7.52
C MET A 164 3.14 -7.43 -6.18
N ASP A 165 2.24 -8.17 -5.54
CA ASP A 165 2.37 -8.85 -4.25
C ASP A 165 3.65 -9.70 -4.11
N SER A 166 4.54 -9.35 -3.17
CA SER A 166 5.77 -10.12 -2.93
C SER A 166 5.53 -11.50 -2.32
N HIS A 167 4.39 -11.74 -1.66
CA HIS A 167 4.03 -13.05 -1.11
C HIS A 167 3.89 -14.12 -2.21
N LYS A 168 3.63 -13.72 -3.45
CA LYS A 168 3.59 -14.61 -4.63
C LYS A 168 4.98 -14.93 -5.17
N ASN A 169 6.03 -14.40 -4.55
CA ASN A 169 7.42 -14.52 -4.98
C ASN A 169 7.61 -14.15 -6.47
N PRO A 170 7.15 -12.96 -6.91
CA PRO A 170 7.17 -12.57 -8.32
C PRO A 170 8.61 -12.58 -8.84
N ARG A 171 8.75 -12.94 -10.12
CA ARG A 171 10.04 -12.94 -10.80
C ARG A 171 10.60 -11.51 -10.85
N GLU A 172 9.73 -10.53 -11.09
CA GLU A 172 10.09 -9.13 -11.29
C GLU A 172 10.26 -8.41 -9.95
N ARG A 173 11.53 -8.18 -9.59
CA ARG A 173 11.92 -7.50 -8.34
C ARG A 173 13.19 -6.66 -8.55
N GLY A 174 13.37 -5.64 -7.70
CA GLY A 174 14.43 -4.66 -7.90
C GLY A 174 14.72 -3.76 -6.70
N THR A 175 15.68 -2.88 -6.89
CA THR A 175 15.90 -1.67 -6.06
C THR A 175 15.86 -0.46 -6.97
N LEU A 176 15.79 0.77 -6.45
CA LEU A 176 15.88 1.96 -7.32
C LEU A 176 17.17 2.00 -8.17
N LYS A 177 18.25 1.39 -7.68
CA LYS A 177 19.52 1.27 -8.42
C LYS A 177 19.43 0.26 -9.57
N HIS A 178 18.71 -0.84 -9.36
CA HIS A 178 18.49 -1.92 -10.32
C HIS A 178 16.99 -2.13 -10.53
N PHE A 179 16.33 -1.15 -11.15
CA PHE A 179 14.86 -1.09 -11.29
C PHE A 179 14.37 -1.62 -12.65
N ASP A 180 15.28 -2.05 -13.53
CA ASP A 180 15.01 -2.42 -14.92
C ASP A 180 13.94 -3.52 -15.03
N ASP A 181 13.95 -4.50 -14.13
CA ASP A 181 12.98 -5.60 -14.12
C ASP A 181 11.56 -5.12 -13.79
N ILE A 182 11.44 -4.13 -12.90
CA ILE A 182 10.16 -3.50 -12.57
C ILE A 182 9.66 -2.64 -13.74
N PHE A 183 10.56 -1.90 -14.40
CA PHE A 183 10.22 -1.16 -15.62
C PHE A 183 9.74 -2.10 -16.73
N ALA A 184 10.45 -3.19 -16.97
CA ALA A 184 10.08 -4.18 -17.97
C ALA A 184 8.68 -4.75 -17.72
N ALA A 185 8.35 -5.14 -16.49
CA ALA A 185 7.02 -5.62 -16.13
C ALA A 185 5.92 -4.57 -16.39
N MET A 186 6.14 -3.35 -15.89
CA MET A 186 5.17 -2.26 -16.02
C MET A 186 4.94 -1.86 -17.47
N PHE A 187 6.01 -1.75 -18.26
CA PHE A 187 5.93 -1.36 -19.66
C PHE A 187 5.35 -2.47 -20.53
N ALA A 188 5.67 -3.73 -20.24
CA ALA A 188 5.05 -4.87 -20.93
C ALA A 188 3.55 -4.95 -20.66
N GLU A 189 3.10 -4.80 -19.40
CA GLU A 189 1.67 -4.80 -19.05
C GLU A 189 0.94 -3.66 -19.78
N CYS A 190 1.53 -2.46 -19.76
CA CYS A 190 1.01 -1.29 -20.46
C CYS A 190 0.88 -1.54 -21.97
N PHE A 191 1.91 -2.13 -22.58
CA PHE A 191 1.94 -2.45 -24.00
C PHE A 191 0.90 -3.50 -24.41
N GLU A 192 0.79 -4.59 -23.64
CA GLU A 192 -0.08 -5.72 -23.97
C GLU A 192 -1.55 -5.44 -23.69
N ARG A 193 -1.86 -4.57 -22.70
CA ARG A 193 -3.21 -4.44 -22.14
C ARG A 193 -3.77 -3.03 -22.18
N ASN A 194 -2.98 -2.04 -22.61
CA ASN A 194 -3.29 -0.62 -22.41
C ASN A 194 -3.67 -0.31 -20.95
N PHE A 195 -2.95 -0.93 -20.02
CA PHE A 195 -3.23 -0.90 -18.59
C PHE A 195 -1.94 -1.05 -17.80
N ALA A 196 -1.76 -0.25 -16.75
CA ALA A 196 -0.73 -0.49 -15.74
C ALA A 196 -1.12 0.18 -14.42
N LEU A 197 -0.73 -0.42 -13.30
CA LEU A 197 -0.87 0.17 -11.96
C LEU A 197 -2.31 0.63 -11.62
N GLY A 198 -3.31 -0.17 -12.02
CA GLY A 198 -4.72 0.14 -11.78
C GLY A 198 -5.35 1.12 -12.76
N ARG A 199 -4.57 1.72 -13.67
CA ARG A 199 -5.05 2.70 -14.66
C ARG A 199 -5.40 2.02 -15.97
N LYS A 200 -6.66 2.18 -16.40
CA LYS A 200 -7.17 1.76 -17.72
C LYS A 200 -6.84 2.79 -18.80
N ASP A 201 -6.99 2.39 -20.06
CA ASP A 201 -6.82 3.22 -21.27
C ASP A 201 -5.45 3.92 -21.35
N LEU A 202 -4.44 3.26 -20.78
CA LEU A 202 -3.08 3.73 -20.65
C LEU A 202 -2.21 3.04 -21.69
N THR A 203 -2.05 3.67 -22.85
CA THR A 203 -1.12 3.21 -23.87
C THR A 203 0.33 3.50 -23.44
N PRO A 204 1.33 2.83 -24.02
CA PRO A 204 2.74 3.13 -23.77
C PRO A 204 3.04 4.62 -23.94
N SER A 205 2.65 5.24 -25.05
CA SER A 205 2.89 6.68 -25.26
C SER A 205 2.28 7.54 -24.15
N LYS A 206 1.08 7.23 -23.65
CA LYS A 206 0.48 7.96 -22.52
C LYS A 206 1.27 7.77 -21.23
N LEU A 207 1.67 6.54 -20.90
CA LEU A 207 2.45 6.23 -19.70
C LEU A 207 3.81 6.92 -19.72
N PHE A 208 4.57 6.75 -20.80
CA PHE A 208 5.92 7.30 -20.93
C PHE A 208 5.93 8.83 -20.90
N ASN A 209 5.02 9.48 -21.64
CA ASN A 209 4.91 10.95 -21.59
C ASN A 209 4.51 11.45 -20.20
N TYR A 210 3.55 10.79 -19.54
CA TYR A 210 3.18 11.14 -18.17
C TYR A 210 4.37 11.03 -17.22
N LEU A 211 5.12 9.92 -17.25
CA LEU A 211 6.30 9.72 -16.40
C LEU A 211 7.44 10.71 -16.71
N ALA A 212 7.64 11.06 -17.98
CA ALA A 212 8.68 11.99 -18.41
C ALA A 212 8.37 13.46 -18.09
N TYR A 213 7.10 13.89 -18.19
CA TYR A 213 6.75 15.31 -18.17
C TYR A 213 5.81 15.74 -17.05
N ASN A 214 4.94 14.85 -16.55
CA ASN A 214 3.91 15.22 -15.57
C ASN A 214 4.19 14.66 -14.17
N PHE A 215 4.79 13.48 -14.08
CA PHE A 215 4.99 12.77 -12.81
C PHE A 215 5.83 13.56 -11.79
N ALA A 216 6.84 14.30 -12.25
CA ALA A 216 7.69 15.10 -11.36
C ALA A 216 7.08 16.46 -10.97
N LEU A 217 5.95 16.85 -11.57
CA LEU A 217 5.27 18.10 -11.23
C LEU A 217 4.53 17.97 -9.89
N PRO A 218 4.36 19.07 -9.14
CA PRO A 218 3.49 19.07 -7.97
C PRO A 218 2.11 18.52 -8.34
N SER A 219 1.66 17.50 -7.63
CA SER A 219 0.32 16.96 -7.80
C SER A 219 -0.74 17.84 -7.16
N ASP A 220 -1.94 17.79 -7.71
CA ASP A 220 -3.12 18.32 -7.05
C ASP A 220 -3.29 17.69 -5.66
N PRO A 221 -3.91 18.40 -4.70
CA PRO A 221 -4.23 17.81 -3.41
C PRO A 221 -5.11 16.56 -3.62
N PRO A 222 -4.95 15.50 -2.82
CA PRO A 222 -5.72 14.25 -2.96
C PRO A 222 -7.25 14.44 -2.97
N SER A 223 -7.77 15.55 -2.45
CA SER A 223 -9.20 15.89 -2.53
C SER A 223 -9.71 16.19 -3.94
N LEU A 224 -8.83 16.56 -4.87
CA LEU A 224 -9.14 16.89 -6.26
C LEU A 224 -8.70 15.79 -7.25
N SER A 225 -7.87 14.85 -6.80
CA SER A 225 -7.46 13.71 -7.60
C SER A 225 -8.60 12.70 -7.76
N ALA A 226 -8.56 11.95 -8.87
CA ALA A 226 -9.45 10.82 -9.07
C ALA A 226 -9.11 9.66 -8.13
N ILE A 227 -10.10 8.80 -7.87
CA ILE A 227 -9.96 7.54 -7.12
C ILE A 227 -9.70 6.40 -8.11
N SER A 228 -8.79 5.49 -7.76
CA SER A 228 -8.39 4.40 -8.64
C SER A 228 -9.33 3.19 -8.62
N HIS A 229 -9.93 2.89 -7.45
CA HIS A 229 -10.57 1.60 -7.17
C HIS A 229 -9.63 0.39 -7.40
N ASN A 230 -8.31 0.64 -7.30
CA ASN A 230 -7.28 -0.36 -7.54
C ASN A 230 -7.17 -1.30 -6.35
N LEU A 231 -7.21 -2.61 -6.61
CA LEU A 231 -6.93 -3.59 -5.57
C LEU A 231 -5.52 -4.15 -5.75
N ASP A 232 -5.26 -4.74 -6.92
CA ASP A 232 -4.19 -5.74 -7.01
C ASP A 232 -3.01 -5.31 -7.89
N PHE A 233 -3.08 -4.15 -8.56
CA PHE A 233 -2.10 -3.73 -9.56
C PHE A 233 -1.25 -2.57 -9.04
N TYR A 234 -0.13 -2.88 -8.39
CA TYR A 234 0.76 -1.89 -7.80
C TYR A 234 2.21 -2.39 -7.80
N ILE A 235 3.16 -1.48 -7.60
CA ILE A 235 4.54 -1.83 -7.29
C ILE A 235 4.65 -1.88 -5.77
N GLU A 236 4.80 -3.06 -5.21
CA GLU A 236 4.99 -3.19 -3.76
C GLU A 236 6.39 -2.71 -3.38
N ALA A 237 6.48 -1.96 -2.29
CA ALA A 237 7.72 -1.48 -1.73
C ALA A 237 7.98 -2.15 -0.37
N GLN A 238 9.15 -2.76 -0.22
CA GLN A 238 9.62 -3.32 1.04
C GLN A 238 10.72 -2.43 1.62
N LEU A 239 10.30 -1.57 2.55
CA LEU A 239 11.07 -0.48 3.12
C LEU A 239 11.95 -0.97 4.28
N GLN A 240 13.27 -0.83 4.12
CA GLN A 240 14.27 -1.19 5.12
C GLN A 240 14.62 -0.02 6.02
N GLY A 241 14.96 -0.27 7.28
CA GLY A 241 15.25 0.76 8.28
C GLY A 241 14.00 1.30 8.97
N THR A 242 14.18 2.08 10.04
CA THR A 242 13.06 2.67 10.79
C THR A 242 12.28 3.66 9.92
N VAL A 243 10.98 3.80 10.19
CA VAL A 243 10.14 4.85 9.60
C VAL A 243 9.75 5.79 10.73
N ASN A 244 10.43 6.92 10.82
CA ASN A 244 10.16 7.94 11.82
C ASN A 244 9.25 9.00 11.21
N LEU A 245 8.06 9.18 11.77
CA LEU A 245 7.04 10.04 11.19
C LEU A 245 7.50 11.50 11.00
N GLU A 246 8.22 12.07 11.96
CA GLU A 246 8.73 13.45 11.86
C GLU A 246 9.76 13.64 10.73
N LYS A 247 10.55 12.60 10.44
CA LYS A 247 11.65 12.68 9.46
C LYS A 247 11.29 12.14 8.09
N ASP A 248 10.44 11.13 8.05
CA ASP A 248 10.19 10.31 6.87
C ASP A 248 8.85 10.59 6.21
N ALA A 249 7.82 11.06 6.94
CA ALA A 249 6.48 11.27 6.41
C ALA A 249 6.19 12.75 6.15
N ASP A 250 6.04 13.15 4.88
CA ASP A 250 5.69 14.54 4.58
C ASP A 250 4.17 14.77 4.61
N ILE A 251 3.40 13.73 4.26
CA ILE A 251 1.94 13.83 4.08
C ILE A 251 1.23 12.66 4.76
N LEU A 252 0.10 12.94 5.41
CA LEU A 252 -0.95 11.98 5.76
C LEU A 252 -2.18 12.28 4.92
N VAL A 253 -2.69 11.28 4.22
CA VAL A 253 -3.98 11.35 3.52
C VAL A 253 -4.97 10.45 4.24
N ALA A 254 -6.09 11.03 4.67
CA ALA A 254 -7.11 10.34 5.45
C ALA A 254 -8.45 10.24 4.69
N ASP A 255 -9.19 9.16 4.95
CA ASP A 255 -10.55 8.99 4.42
C ASP A 255 -11.51 9.99 5.08
N SER A 256 -12.32 10.68 4.27
CA SER A 256 -13.24 11.73 4.72
C SER A 256 -14.25 11.26 5.78
N SER A 257 -14.57 9.97 5.85
CA SER A 257 -15.47 9.40 6.86
C SER A 257 -14.95 9.54 8.30
N PHE A 258 -13.67 9.84 8.50
CA PHE A 258 -13.11 10.07 9.83
C PHE A 258 -13.15 11.53 10.30
N LYS A 259 -13.54 12.51 9.46
CA LYS A 259 -13.47 13.95 9.81
C LYS A 259 -14.15 14.32 11.13
N MET A 260 -15.31 13.73 11.40
CA MET A 260 -16.15 14.01 12.58
C MET A 260 -16.08 12.88 13.63
N THR A 261 -14.93 12.22 13.74
CA THR A 261 -14.74 11.10 14.69
C THR A 261 -13.54 11.35 15.60
N GLN A 262 -13.47 10.62 16.72
CA GLN A 262 -12.32 10.66 17.62
C GLN A 262 -11.02 10.27 16.89
N THR A 263 -11.08 9.30 15.98
CA THR A 263 -9.95 8.91 15.13
C THR A 263 -9.46 10.07 14.27
N GLY A 264 -10.37 10.87 13.71
CA GLY A 264 -10.02 12.10 12.99
C GLY A 264 -9.32 13.13 13.87
N VAL A 265 -9.77 13.30 15.12
CA VAL A 265 -9.12 14.19 16.10
C VAL A 265 -7.69 13.72 16.40
N VAL A 266 -7.49 12.42 16.64
CA VAL A 266 -6.16 11.83 16.90
C VAL A 266 -5.24 12.02 15.70
N MET A 267 -5.71 11.78 14.46
CA MET A 267 -4.90 12.00 13.26
C MET A 267 -4.49 13.48 13.09
N ASN A 268 -5.37 14.43 13.42
CA ASN A 268 -5.03 15.85 13.42
C ASN A 268 -3.94 16.19 14.46
N GLN A 269 -4.04 15.62 15.67
CA GLN A 269 -3.01 15.78 16.70
C GLN A 269 -1.67 15.18 16.28
N LEU A 270 -1.70 14.01 15.64
CA LEU A 270 -0.52 13.33 15.09
C LEU A 270 0.17 14.21 14.05
N CYS A 271 -0.59 14.76 13.10
CA CYS A 271 -0.05 15.64 12.07
C CYS A 271 0.57 16.91 12.66
N LYS A 272 -0.06 17.51 13.68
CA LYS A 272 0.50 18.67 14.39
C LYS A 272 1.79 18.30 15.12
N LYS A 273 1.81 17.20 15.87
CA LYS A 273 2.96 16.75 16.67
C LYS A 273 4.20 16.48 15.80
N TYR A 274 4.01 15.80 14.68
CA TYR A 274 5.11 15.37 13.81
C TYR A 274 5.28 16.25 12.56
N LYS A 275 4.60 17.41 12.49
CA LYS A 275 4.69 18.40 11.39
C LYS A 275 4.39 17.81 10.00
N ILE A 276 3.39 16.92 9.95
CA ILE A 276 2.97 16.24 8.71
C ILE A 276 1.82 17.01 8.09
N LYS A 277 1.86 17.25 6.77
CA LYS A 277 0.76 17.88 6.05
C LYS A 277 -0.41 16.91 5.96
N MET A 278 -1.60 17.34 6.39
CA MET A 278 -2.81 16.51 6.32
C MET A 278 -3.64 16.85 5.09
N TYR A 279 -4.12 15.83 4.40
CA TYR A 279 -5.18 15.94 3.39
C TYR A 279 -6.27 14.92 3.66
N TRP A 280 -7.44 15.18 3.08
CA TRP A 280 -8.55 14.25 3.06
C TRP A 280 -8.81 13.85 1.61
N HIS A 281 -8.82 12.56 1.33
CA HIS A 281 -9.34 12.07 0.05
C HIS A 281 -10.87 11.98 0.12
N PRO A 282 -11.57 11.90 -1.03
CA PRO A 282 -13.03 11.91 -1.03
C PRO A 282 -13.65 10.78 -0.22
N GLY A 283 -12.95 9.70 0.11
CA GLY A 283 -13.50 8.58 0.86
C GLY A 283 -14.40 7.69 0.00
N PHE A 284 -14.85 6.58 0.57
CA PHE A 284 -15.75 5.65 -0.10
C PHE A 284 -17.09 5.54 0.62
N LYS A 285 -18.19 5.60 -0.13
CA LYS A 285 -19.55 5.31 0.32
C LYS A 285 -20.21 4.29 -0.60
N LEU A 286 -20.82 3.26 -0.02
CA LEU A 286 -21.58 2.25 -0.76
C LEU A 286 -22.93 2.00 -0.06
N ASN A 287 -24.04 2.09 -0.80
CA ASN A 287 -25.35 1.74 -0.23
C ASN A 287 -25.44 0.23 -0.05
N ILE A 288 -26.16 -0.22 0.98
CA ILE A 288 -26.31 -1.66 1.26
C ILE A 288 -26.91 -2.46 0.09
N THR A 289 -27.78 -1.84 -0.71
CA THR A 289 -28.41 -2.44 -1.90
C THR A 289 -27.43 -2.62 -3.05
N ASP A 290 -26.34 -1.86 -3.06
CA ASP A 290 -25.34 -1.86 -4.13
C ASP A 290 -24.16 -2.80 -3.78
N ILE A 291 -24.23 -3.50 -2.64
CA ILE A 291 -23.22 -4.48 -2.26
C ILE A 291 -23.42 -5.74 -3.11
N PRO A 292 -22.44 -6.12 -3.96
CA PRO A 292 -22.55 -7.30 -4.79
C PRO A 292 -22.51 -8.58 -3.94
N SER A 293 -23.29 -9.59 -4.35
CA SER A 293 -23.28 -10.93 -3.76
C SER A 293 -22.21 -11.85 -4.38
N ASP A 294 -21.54 -11.42 -5.45
CA ASP A 294 -20.61 -12.22 -6.25
C ASP A 294 -19.16 -11.72 -6.18
N PHE A 295 -18.85 -10.75 -5.31
CA PHE A 295 -17.49 -10.24 -5.11
C PHE A 295 -17.03 -10.42 -3.66
N ARG A 296 -15.91 -11.13 -3.47
CA ARG A 296 -15.30 -11.42 -2.16
C ARG A 296 -16.18 -12.23 -1.19
N GLY A 297 -17.14 -12.98 -1.74
CA GLY A 297 -17.97 -13.95 -1.01
C GLY A 297 -19.44 -13.53 -0.92
N SER A 298 -20.34 -14.50 -0.85
CA SER A 298 -21.79 -14.25 -0.84
C SER A 298 -22.31 -13.61 0.45
N SER A 299 -21.50 -13.57 1.51
CA SER A 299 -21.88 -13.01 2.81
C SER A 299 -21.77 -11.48 2.88
N MET A 300 -21.14 -10.82 1.90
CA MET A 300 -20.87 -9.37 1.92
C MET A 300 -22.15 -8.51 2.07
N PRO A 301 -23.27 -8.76 1.36
CA PRO A 301 -24.50 -7.98 1.56
C PRO A 301 -25.10 -8.11 2.96
N SER A 302 -25.07 -9.33 3.54
CA SER A 302 -25.53 -9.59 4.91
C SER A 302 -24.66 -8.86 5.93
N LEU A 303 -23.33 -8.92 5.78
CA LEU A 303 -22.41 -8.19 6.66
C LEU A 303 -22.59 -6.68 6.55
N GLY A 304 -22.72 -6.16 5.32
CA GLY A 304 -22.98 -4.75 5.09
C GLY A 304 -24.26 -4.29 5.79
N SER A 305 -25.36 -5.05 5.63
CA SER A 305 -26.62 -4.76 6.31
C SER A 305 -26.45 -4.67 7.84
N ARG A 306 -25.70 -5.61 8.44
CA ARG A 306 -25.42 -5.65 9.88
C ARG A 306 -24.69 -4.40 10.40
N ILE A 307 -23.76 -3.83 9.63
CA ILE A 307 -22.87 -2.75 10.11
C ILE A 307 -23.22 -1.35 9.59
N SER A 308 -24.17 -1.24 8.66
CA SER A 308 -24.46 0.00 7.92
C SER A 308 -24.99 1.13 8.79
N GLY A 309 -25.74 0.82 9.85
CA GLY A 309 -26.46 1.81 10.65
C GLY A 309 -27.49 2.58 9.82
N SER A 310 -27.06 3.63 9.12
CA SER A 310 -27.89 4.51 8.28
C SER A 310 -28.00 4.06 6.82
N GLY A 311 -27.84 2.77 6.53
CA GLY A 311 -27.99 2.18 5.18
C GLY A 311 -26.79 2.37 4.24
N GLN A 312 -25.67 2.93 4.71
CA GLN A 312 -24.45 3.11 3.92
C GLN A 312 -23.20 2.57 4.64
N ILE A 313 -22.29 1.99 3.87
CA ILE A 313 -20.98 1.53 4.33
C ILE A 313 -19.93 2.58 4.03
N THR A 314 -19.07 2.85 5.01
CA THR A 314 -17.89 3.71 4.91
C THR A 314 -16.70 3.05 5.60
N ALA A 315 -15.48 3.56 5.38
CA ALA A 315 -14.29 3.08 6.09
C ALA A 315 -14.49 3.11 7.61
N HIS A 316 -15.01 4.22 8.15
CA HIS A 316 -15.32 4.37 9.57
C HIS A 316 -16.32 3.32 10.09
N ARG A 317 -17.34 2.93 9.31
CA ARG A 317 -18.31 1.90 9.75
C ARG A 317 -17.69 0.50 9.83
N ILE A 318 -16.87 0.12 8.85
CA ILE A 318 -16.08 -1.12 8.89
C ILE A 318 -15.07 -1.06 10.06
N GLY A 319 -14.51 0.12 10.28
CA GLY A 319 -13.83 0.56 11.50
C GLY A 319 -14.47 0.13 12.81
N ALA A 320 -15.60 0.75 13.08
CA ALA A 320 -16.43 0.55 14.25
C ALA A 320 -16.88 -0.90 14.42
N ALA A 321 -17.20 -1.60 13.32
CA ALA A 321 -17.56 -3.01 13.36
C ALA A 321 -16.40 -3.90 13.86
N ALA A 322 -15.16 -3.63 13.45
CA ALA A 322 -14.00 -4.38 13.96
C ALA A 322 -13.72 -4.05 15.44
N ALA A 323 -13.94 -2.80 15.86
CA ALA A 323 -13.87 -2.41 17.26
C ALA A 323 -14.92 -3.17 18.09
N ASP A 324 -16.16 -3.21 17.61
CA ASP A 324 -17.25 -3.94 18.25
C ASP A 324 -16.99 -5.46 18.31
N LEU A 325 -16.48 -6.06 17.24
CA LEU A 325 -16.04 -7.46 17.23
C LEU A 325 -14.99 -7.74 18.31
N LYS A 326 -14.05 -6.81 18.54
CA LYS A 326 -13.02 -6.95 19.57
C LYS A 326 -13.59 -6.83 20.99
N SER A 327 -14.46 -5.85 21.23
CA SER A 327 -15.05 -5.60 22.54
C SER A 327 -16.15 -6.60 22.91
N HIS A 328 -16.90 -7.09 21.91
CA HIS A 328 -18.08 -7.93 22.07
C HIS A 328 -18.05 -9.17 21.16
N PRO A 329 -17.01 -10.02 21.21
CA PRO A 329 -16.86 -11.14 20.28
C PRO A 329 -18.02 -12.14 20.35
N GLN A 330 -18.72 -12.22 21.48
CA GLN A 330 -19.90 -13.07 21.66
C GLN A 330 -21.06 -12.65 20.74
N ALA A 331 -21.22 -11.34 20.47
CA ALA A 331 -22.26 -10.83 19.61
C ALA A 331 -22.05 -11.21 18.13
N TRP A 332 -20.86 -11.69 17.77
CA TRP A 332 -20.46 -12.02 16.39
C TRP A 332 -20.37 -13.53 16.12
N LYS A 333 -20.66 -14.37 17.11
CA LYS A 333 -20.56 -15.83 16.99
C LYS A 333 -21.43 -16.43 15.90
N ASP A 334 -22.53 -15.78 15.54
CA ASP A 334 -23.41 -16.17 14.43
C ASP A 334 -22.70 -16.12 13.07
N ARG A 335 -21.61 -15.37 12.96
CA ARG A 335 -20.81 -15.20 11.73
C ARG A 335 -19.50 -15.99 11.73
N GLY A 336 -19.25 -16.78 12.77
CA GLY A 336 -18.07 -17.64 12.90
C GLY A 336 -17.08 -17.18 13.96
N SER A 337 -15.85 -17.64 13.83
CA SER A 337 -14.75 -17.29 14.73
C SER A 337 -14.34 -15.83 14.58
N TYR A 338 -13.59 -15.33 15.57
CA TYR A 338 -13.04 -13.97 15.55
C TYR A 338 -12.20 -13.70 14.28
N GLN A 339 -11.38 -14.67 13.86
CA GLN A 339 -10.53 -14.53 12.68
C GLN A 339 -11.34 -14.55 11.39
N GLU A 340 -12.39 -15.36 11.30
CA GLU A 340 -13.31 -15.36 10.15
C GLU A 340 -14.06 -14.02 10.04
N CYS A 341 -14.55 -13.47 11.15
CA CYS A 341 -15.20 -12.17 11.16
C CYS A 341 -14.26 -11.03 10.74
N LEU A 342 -13.00 -11.03 11.22
CA LEU A 342 -11.98 -10.06 10.78
C LEU A 342 -11.70 -10.20 9.28
N GLN A 343 -11.63 -11.44 8.79
CA GLN A 343 -11.45 -11.71 7.36
C GLN A 343 -12.64 -11.17 6.55
N GLU A 344 -13.88 -11.38 6.98
CA GLU A 344 -15.05 -10.82 6.30
C GLU A 344 -15.03 -9.29 6.29
N LEU A 345 -14.70 -8.62 7.40
CA LEU A 345 -14.58 -7.16 7.46
C LEU A 345 -13.51 -6.62 6.51
N LYS A 346 -12.38 -7.34 6.37
CA LYS A 346 -11.35 -7.03 5.37
C LYS A 346 -11.86 -7.18 3.93
N LEU A 347 -12.62 -8.25 3.67
CA LEU A 347 -13.23 -8.49 2.36
C LEU A 347 -14.28 -7.44 2.00
N LEU A 348 -15.07 -6.99 2.98
CA LEU A 348 -16.02 -5.89 2.81
C LEU A 348 -15.31 -4.56 2.56
N TRP A 349 -14.13 -4.33 3.13
CA TRP A 349 -13.27 -3.19 2.75
C TRP A 349 -12.88 -3.26 1.26
N HIS A 350 -12.49 -4.43 0.75
CA HIS A 350 -12.20 -4.56 -0.68
C HIS A 350 -13.42 -4.29 -1.56
N VAL A 351 -14.63 -4.70 -1.14
CA VAL A 351 -15.89 -4.37 -1.83
C VAL A 351 -16.07 -2.84 -1.84
N LEU A 352 -15.90 -2.18 -0.70
CA LEU A 352 -16.04 -0.74 -0.58
C LEU A 352 -15.03 0.02 -1.47
N VAL A 353 -13.76 -0.40 -1.50
CA VAL A 353 -12.77 0.19 -2.42
C VAL A 353 -13.17 0.00 -3.87
N LYS A 354 -13.70 -1.19 -4.23
CA LYS A 354 -13.98 -1.53 -5.62
C LYS A 354 -15.24 -0.85 -6.18
N PHE A 355 -16.29 -0.71 -5.37
CA PHE A 355 -17.62 -0.29 -5.80
C PHE A 355 -18.14 0.97 -5.11
N GLY A 356 -17.48 1.44 -4.04
CA GLY A 356 -17.90 2.64 -3.33
C GLY A 356 -17.69 3.89 -4.17
N ASN A 357 -18.63 4.82 -4.10
CA ASN A 357 -18.53 6.13 -4.73
C ASN A 357 -17.74 7.10 -3.84
N SER A 358 -17.14 8.12 -4.46
CA SER A 358 -16.52 9.22 -3.73
C SER A 358 -17.54 9.91 -2.83
N VAL A 359 -17.15 10.29 -1.61
CA VAL A 359 -17.99 11.18 -0.80
C VAL A 359 -17.81 12.58 -1.36
N SER A 360 -18.74 13.00 -2.23
CA SER A 360 -18.88 14.41 -2.58
C SER A 360 -19.06 15.18 -1.27
N SER A 361 -18.16 16.13 -1.00
CA SER A 361 -18.21 17.01 0.16
C SER A 361 -19.41 17.94 0.10
#